data_AF-A0AAV5LGG7-F1
#
_entry.id   AF-A0AAV5LGG7-F1
#
_cell.length_a   1.000
_cell.length_b   1.000
_cell.length_c   1.000
_cell.angle_alpha   90.00
_cell.angle_beta   90.00
_cell.angle_gamma   90.00
#
_symmetry.space_group_name_H-M   'P 1'
#
loop_
_entity.id
_entity.type
_entity.pdbx_description
1 polymer ?
#
loop_
_entity_poly.entity_id
_entity_poly.type
_entity_poly.pdbx_seq_one_letter_code
_entity_poly.pdbx_strand_id
1 'polypeptide(L)'
;MIHGFEDLGNDREGVLEAIDKQPVCAWIYVTRGFKEFMGDGIYVRSEEDEAKLMIDIANRKDQKHAVLIVGYGAVDNKPYFLIQNSWNTTRGSNGYAMVQRSMLNHFCYPNVENMKVAMGTNHYNSRIDKVKLR
;
A
#
# COMPACT_ATOMS: atom_id res chain seq x y z
N MET A 1 3.25 9.97 22.40
CA MET A 1 4.08 10.95 21.67
C MET A 1 4.87 10.18 20.60
N ILE A 2 5.29 10.79 19.50
CA ILE A 2 6.17 10.11 18.51
C ILE A 2 7.61 10.31 18.98
N HIS A 3 8.36 9.21 19.12
CA HIS A 3 9.74 9.22 19.63
C HIS A 3 10.79 8.96 18.53
N GLY A 4 10.35 8.64 17.33
CA GLY A 4 11.21 8.37 16.18
C GLY A 4 10.43 7.67 15.07
N PHE A 5 11.16 7.17 14.08
CA PHE A 5 10.62 6.34 13.00
C PHE A 5 11.49 5.11 12.86
N GLU A 6 10.84 3.97 12.65
CA GLU A 6 11.49 2.74 12.23
C GLU A 6 11.48 2.69 10.70
N ASP A 7 12.65 2.42 10.11
CA ASP A 7 12.84 2.23 8.68
C ASP A 7 13.16 0.76 8.41
N LEU A 8 12.21 0.06 7.80
CA LEU A 8 12.36 -1.35 7.43
C LEU A 8 13.02 -1.51 6.05
N GLY A 9 13.34 -0.40 5.37
CA GLY A 9 13.89 -0.43 4.02
C GLY A 9 12.97 -1.20 3.06
N ASN A 10 13.54 -2.12 2.28
CA ASN A 10 12.79 -3.02 1.41
C ASN A 10 12.69 -4.45 1.97
N ASP A 11 13.04 -4.65 3.24
CA ASP A 11 12.90 -5.95 3.89
C ASP A 11 11.42 -6.30 4.04
N ARG A 12 11.02 -7.47 3.53
CA ARG A 12 9.62 -7.87 3.41
C ARG A 12 9.13 -8.71 4.57
N GLU A 13 10.02 -9.26 5.41
CA GLU A 13 9.59 -10.15 6.51
C GLU A 13 8.97 -9.34 7.66
N GLY A 14 9.59 -8.22 8.07
CA GLY A 14 9.08 -7.39 9.17
C GLY A 14 7.86 -6.52 8.84
N VAL A 15 7.55 -6.34 7.55
CA VAL A 15 6.50 -5.40 7.11
C VAL A 15 5.10 -5.87 7.49
N LEU A 16 4.81 -7.17 7.37
CA LEU A 16 3.49 -7.69 7.73
C LEU A 16 3.23 -7.57 9.23
N GLU A 17 4.23 -7.92 10.05
CA GLU A 17 4.16 -7.78 11.51
C GLU A 17 4.01 -6.31 11.92
N ALA A 18 4.69 -5.39 11.23
CA ALA A 18 4.53 -3.96 11.46
C ALA A 18 3.10 -3.49 11.12
N ILE A 19 2.53 -3.97 10.00
CA ILE A 19 1.15 -3.65 9.59
C ILE A 19 0.12 -4.17 10.60
N ASP A 20 0.35 -5.34 11.19
CA ASP A 20 -0.54 -5.89 12.24
C ASP A 20 -0.59 -5.02 13.50
N LYS A 21 0.46 -4.23 13.75
CA LYS A 21 0.55 -3.32 14.88
C LYS A 21 -0.01 -1.93 14.52
N GLN A 22 0.32 -1.41 13.34
CA GLN A 22 -0.02 -0.05 12.92
C GLN A 22 0.04 0.14 11.41
N PRO A 23 -0.60 1.18 10.88
CA PRO A 23 -0.35 1.61 9.51
C PRO A 23 1.13 1.90 9.23
N VAL A 24 1.59 1.49 8.05
CA VAL A 24 2.98 1.63 7.59
C VAL A 24 3.02 2.52 6.36
N CYS A 25 3.86 3.55 6.37
CA CYS A 25 4.11 4.39 5.20
C CYS A 25 4.99 3.64 4.20
N ALA A 26 4.71 3.80 2.92
CA ALA A 26 5.55 3.32 1.83
C ALA A 26 5.48 4.28 0.64
N TRP A 27 6.30 4.07 -0.39
CA TRP A 27 6.14 4.78 -1.66
C TRP A 27 5.99 3.85 -2.86
N ILE A 28 5.30 4.35 -3.88
CA ILE A 28 5.07 3.69 -5.17
C ILE A 28 5.53 4.58 -6.31
N TYR A 29 6.02 3.98 -7.40
CA TYR A 29 6.21 4.71 -8.64
C TYR A 29 4.88 5.10 -9.27
N VAL A 30 4.76 6.37 -9.64
CA VAL A 30 3.55 6.93 -10.28
C VAL A 30 3.62 6.66 -11.78
N THR A 31 2.98 5.58 -12.22
CA THR A 31 2.79 5.30 -13.64
C THR A 31 1.46 5.87 -14.15
N ARG A 32 1.23 5.80 -15.47
CA ARG A 32 -0.07 6.16 -16.05
C ARG A 32 -1.14 5.21 -15.49
N GLY A 33 -0.91 3.90 -15.56
CA GLY A 33 -1.83 2.90 -15.05
C GLY A 33 -2.14 3.08 -13.57
N PHE A 34 -1.18 3.46 -12.73
CA PHE A 34 -1.47 3.71 -11.31
C PHE A 34 -2.37 4.94 -11.09
N LYS A 35 -2.16 6.03 -11.83
CA LYS A 35 -3.02 7.23 -11.75
C LYS A 35 -4.44 6.98 -12.24
N GLU A 36 -4.58 6.10 -13.22
CA GLU A 36 -5.86 5.74 -13.82
C GLU A 36 -6.55 4.59 -13.08
N PHE A 37 -5.79 3.79 -12.32
CA PHE A 37 -6.31 2.67 -11.55
C PHE A 37 -7.20 3.19 -10.42
N MET A 38 -8.51 2.96 -10.58
CA MET A 38 -9.54 3.38 -9.64
C MET A 38 -10.67 2.35 -9.62
N GLY A 39 -10.31 1.07 -9.55
CA GLY A 39 -11.26 -0.03 -9.68
C GLY A 39 -11.11 -1.10 -8.60
N ASP A 40 -12.04 -2.04 -8.64
CA ASP A 40 -11.97 -3.28 -7.87
C ASP A 40 -10.80 -4.15 -8.36
N GLY A 41 -10.27 -4.99 -7.47
CA GLY A 41 -9.17 -5.90 -7.78
C GLY A 41 -7.79 -5.35 -7.41
N ILE A 42 -6.76 -6.12 -7.75
CA ILE A 42 -5.37 -5.82 -7.38
C ILE A 42 -4.71 -5.05 -8.52
N TYR A 43 -4.26 -3.83 -8.25
CA TYR A 43 -3.39 -3.11 -9.18
C TYR A 43 -2.08 -3.87 -9.38
N VAL A 44 -1.80 -4.17 -10.64
CA VAL A 44 -0.54 -4.71 -11.13
C VAL A 44 -0.10 -3.79 -12.25
N ARG A 45 1.15 -3.36 -12.22
CA ARG A 45 1.71 -2.53 -13.28
C ARG A 45 1.76 -3.32 -14.59
N SER A 46 1.32 -2.71 -15.69
CA SER A 46 1.40 -3.34 -17.02
C SER A 46 2.84 -3.36 -17.54
N GLU A 47 3.12 -4.23 -18.50
CA GLU A 47 4.43 -4.28 -19.17
C GLU A 47 4.78 -2.95 -19.88
N GLU A 48 3.77 -2.26 -20.43
CA GLU A 48 3.95 -0.93 -21.03
C GLU A 48 4.36 0.11 -19.98
N ASP A 49 3.67 0.13 -18.84
CA ASP A 49 4.01 1.03 -17.72
C ASP A 49 5.41 0.69 -17.16
N GLU A 50 5.78 -0.58 -17.09
CA GLU A 50 7.10 -1.03 -16.64
C GLU A 50 8.19 -0.56 -17.61
N ALA A 51 8.02 -0.77 -18.91
CA ALA A 51 8.97 -0.32 -19.92
C ALA A 51 9.16 1.20 -19.90
N LYS A 52 8.05 1.94 -19.77
CA LYS A 52 8.10 3.41 -19.66
C LYS A 52 8.77 3.85 -18.37
N LEU A 53 8.46 3.22 -17.25
CA LEU A 53 9.10 3.51 -15.98
C LEU A 53 10.62 3.31 -16.05
N MET A 54 11.09 2.24 -16.70
CA MET A 54 12.54 2.01 -16.86
C MET A 54 13.22 3.13 -17.62
N ILE A 55 12.58 3.65 -18.68
CA ILE A 55 13.06 4.83 -19.42
C ILE A 55 13.04 6.07 -18.53
N ASP A 56 11.97 6.28 -17.75
CA ASP A 56 11.83 7.45 -16.87
C ASP A 56 12.88 7.41 -15.75
N ILE A 57 13.14 6.25 -15.13
CA ILE A 57 14.20 6.03 -14.13
C ILE A 57 15.58 6.35 -14.74
N ALA A 58 15.89 5.81 -15.92
CA ALA A 58 17.17 6.05 -16.58
C ALA A 58 17.41 7.55 -16.86
N ASN A 59 16.32 8.29 -17.11
CA ASN A 59 16.35 9.73 -17.36
C ASN A 59 16.08 10.59 -16.12
N ARG A 60 15.96 10.00 -14.92
CA ARG A 60 15.61 10.68 -13.65
C ARG A 60 14.31 11.52 -13.74
N LYS A 61 13.33 10.99 -14.46
CA LYS A 61 11.97 11.53 -14.62
C LYS A 61 10.93 10.70 -13.88
N ASP A 62 11.36 9.67 -13.15
CA ASP A 62 10.48 8.86 -12.33
C ASP A 62 9.82 9.71 -11.24
N GLN A 63 8.54 9.44 -11.01
CA GLN A 63 7.76 10.06 -9.94
C GLN A 63 7.46 9.03 -8.87
N LYS A 64 7.63 9.42 -7.60
CA LYS A 64 7.31 8.59 -6.44
C LYS A 64 6.20 9.25 -5.64
N HIS A 65 5.30 8.45 -5.11
CA HIS A 65 4.19 8.93 -4.29
C HIS A 65 4.12 8.15 -2.99
N ALA A 66 4.02 8.87 -1.86
CA ALA A 66 3.88 8.28 -0.55
C ALA A 66 2.42 7.87 -0.29
N VAL A 67 2.25 6.67 0.26
CA VAL A 67 0.95 6.07 0.58
C VAL A 67 1.00 5.44 1.97
N LEU A 68 -0.17 5.22 2.56
CA LEU A 68 -0.29 4.55 3.85
C LEU A 68 -0.83 3.14 3.65
N ILE A 69 -0.09 2.12 4.05
CA ILE A 69 -0.56 0.73 4.08
C ILE A 69 -1.37 0.55 5.36
N VAL A 70 -2.62 0.12 5.20
CA VAL A 70 -3.57 -0.08 6.30
C VAL A 70 -4.00 -1.54 6.46
N GLY A 71 -3.47 -2.42 5.61
CA GLY A 71 -3.76 -3.84 5.66
C GLY A 71 -3.12 -4.60 4.50
N TYR A 72 -3.30 -5.91 4.49
CA TYR A 72 -2.80 -6.79 3.45
C TYR A 72 -3.74 -8.00 3.28
N GLY A 73 -3.56 -8.72 2.18
CA GLY A 73 -4.31 -9.94 1.93
C GLY A 73 -3.80 -10.67 0.71
N ALA A 74 -4.61 -11.59 0.18
CA ALA A 74 -4.40 -12.24 -1.10
C ALA A 74 -5.75 -12.53 -1.79
N VAL A 75 -5.78 -12.37 -3.12
CA VAL A 75 -6.88 -12.83 -3.98
C VAL A 75 -6.29 -13.79 -5.00
N ASP A 76 -6.82 -15.00 -5.10
CA ASP A 76 -6.31 -16.05 -6.01
C ASP A 76 -4.79 -16.28 -5.89
N ASN A 77 -4.29 -16.38 -4.65
CA ASN A 77 -2.87 -16.49 -4.30
C ASN A 77 -1.99 -15.30 -4.74
N LYS A 78 -2.57 -14.18 -5.18
CA LYS A 78 -1.85 -12.94 -5.50
C LYS A 78 -1.86 -12.03 -4.27
N PRO A 79 -0.71 -11.83 -3.60
CA PRO A 79 -0.66 -11.02 -2.39
C PRO A 79 -0.75 -9.53 -2.72
N TYR A 80 -1.49 -8.79 -1.90
CA TYR A 80 -1.65 -7.35 -2.03
C TYR A 80 -1.44 -6.62 -0.68
N PHE A 81 -1.19 -5.32 -0.78
CA PHE A 81 -1.34 -4.34 0.29
C PHE A 81 -2.58 -3.49 0.02
N LEU A 82 -3.39 -3.26 1.05
CA LEU A 82 -4.45 -2.27 1.02
C LEU A 82 -3.85 -0.92 1.40
N ILE A 83 -3.84 0.01 0.44
CA ILE A 83 -3.31 1.35 0.64
C ILE A 83 -4.44 2.37 0.77
N GLN A 84 -4.23 3.36 1.63
CA GLN A 84 -4.96 4.61 1.65
C GLN A 84 -4.16 5.64 0.85
N ASN A 85 -4.80 6.23 -0.15
CA ASN A 85 -4.22 7.25 -1.02
C ASN A 85 -4.76 8.65 -0.65
N SER A 86 -4.10 9.70 -1.13
CA SER A 86 -4.40 11.12 -0.87
C SER A 86 -4.89 11.89 -2.10
N TRP A 87 -5.25 11.21 -3.19
CA TRP A 87 -5.68 11.81 -4.45
C TRP A 87 -7.21 11.91 -4.61
N ASN A 88 -7.87 12.54 -3.64
CA ASN A 88 -9.33 12.73 -3.55
C ASN A 88 -10.11 11.43 -3.29
N THR A 89 -11.25 11.53 -2.59
CA THR A 89 -12.08 10.37 -2.20
C THR A 89 -13.14 10.02 -3.23
N THR A 90 -13.37 10.87 -4.23
CA THR A 90 -14.37 10.69 -5.31
C THR A 90 -13.98 9.62 -6.34
N ARG A 91 -12.86 8.94 -6.12
CA ARG A 91 -12.21 8.04 -7.06
C ARG A 91 -11.96 6.68 -6.38
N GLY A 92 -12.37 5.58 -7.04
CA GLY A 92 -12.16 4.21 -6.58
C GLY A 92 -12.98 3.79 -5.35
N SER A 93 -12.40 2.92 -4.51
CA SER A 93 -12.99 2.43 -3.25
C SER A 93 -12.84 3.46 -2.13
N ASN A 94 -13.39 4.67 -2.31
CA ASN A 94 -13.32 5.79 -1.34
C ASN A 94 -11.90 6.20 -0.95
N GLY A 95 -10.97 6.27 -1.92
CA GLY A 95 -9.57 6.62 -1.67
C GLY A 95 -8.66 5.46 -1.26
N TYR A 96 -9.17 4.22 -1.26
CA TYR A 96 -8.38 3.02 -1.04
C TYR A 96 -8.13 2.23 -2.33
N ALA A 97 -7.02 1.49 -2.37
CA ALA A 97 -6.68 0.59 -3.47
C ALA A 97 -5.95 -0.67 -2.97
N MET A 98 -6.21 -1.82 -3.59
CA MET A 98 -5.37 -3.00 -3.43
C MET A 98 -4.24 -2.95 -4.45
N VAL A 99 -2.99 -3.03 -3.99
CA VAL A 99 -1.80 -2.95 -4.83
C VAL A 99 -0.95 -4.20 -4.63
N GLN A 100 -0.46 -4.80 -5.71
CA GLN A 100 0.44 -5.95 -5.60
C GLN A 100 1.66 -5.59 -4.75
N ARG A 101 2.01 -6.44 -3.78
CA ARG A 101 3.01 -6.10 -2.74
C ARG A 101 4.36 -5.67 -3.31
N SER A 102 4.77 -6.25 -4.44
CA SER A 102 6.03 -5.93 -5.13
C SER A 102 6.10 -4.50 -5.68
N MET A 103 4.99 -3.77 -5.75
CA MET A 103 4.96 -2.41 -6.29
C MET A 103 5.34 -1.33 -5.25
N LEU A 104 5.21 -1.63 -3.96
CA LEU A 104 5.56 -0.73 -2.87
C LEU A 104 7.02 -0.90 -2.46
N ASN A 105 7.63 0.21 -2.08
CA ASN A 105 9.05 0.32 -1.74
C ASN A 105 9.19 1.15 -0.47
N HIS A 106 10.25 0.87 0.28
CA HIS A 106 10.70 1.62 1.47
C HIS A 106 9.62 1.81 2.53
N PHE A 107 9.57 0.88 3.48
CA PHE A 107 8.54 0.82 4.49
C PHE A 107 9.00 1.49 5.77
N CYS A 108 8.22 2.44 6.30
CA CYS A 108 8.53 3.10 7.55
C CYS A 108 7.30 3.36 8.40
N TYR A 109 7.47 3.41 9.72
CA TYR A 109 6.38 3.71 10.64
C TYR A 109 6.88 4.47 11.87
N PRO A 110 6.04 5.33 12.49
CA PRO A 110 6.45 6.06 13.69
C PRO A 110 6.55 5.13 14.89
N ASN A 111 7.59 5.33 15.70
CA ASN A 111 7.72 4.71 17.01
C ASN A 111 6.85 5.49 18.01
N VAL A 112 5.73 4.88 18.42
CA VAL A 112 4.76 5.48 19.33
C VAL A 112 4.79 4.72 20.66
N GLU A 113 5.11 5.42 21.75
CA GLU A 113 5.07 4.86 23.10
C GLU A 113 3.61 4.56 23.49
N ASN A 114 3.38 3.39 24.10
CA ASN A 114 2.04 2.93 24.50
C ASN A 114 1.02 2.91 23.35
N MET A 115 1.43 2.49 22.16
CA MET A 115 0.47 2.28 21.08
C MET A 115 -0.55 1.24 21.53
N LYS A 116 -1.72 1.71 21.94
CA LYS A 116 -2.87 0.86 22.16
C LYS A 116 -3.22 0.32 20.79
N VAL A 117 -2.87 -0.94 20.53
CA VAL A 117 -3.44 -1.68 19.41
C VAL A 117 -4.95 -1.59 19.60
N ALA A 118 -5.59 -0.69 18.88
CA ALA A 118 -7.01 -0.77 18.71
C ALA A 118 -7.19 -2.06 17.93
N MET A 119 -7.54 -3.15 18.62
CA MET A 119 -8.13 -4.31 17.96
C MET A 119 -9.45 -3.81 17.38
N GLY A 120 -9.34 -3.15 16.22
CA GLY A 120 -10.46 -2.60 15.49
C GLY A 120 -11.32 -3.77 15.10
N THR A 121 -12.45 -3.93 15.77
CA THR A 121 -13.53 -4.74 15.25
C THR A 121 -13.80 -4.26 13.83
N ASN A 122 -13.59 -5.16 12.86
CA ASN A 122 -13.81 -4.93 11.43
C ASN A 122 -15.20 -4.33 11.19
N HIS A 123 -15.25 -3.00 11.08
CA HIS A 123 -16.32 -2.30 10.40
C HIS A 123 -15.81 -1.93 9.01
N TYR A 124 -15.52 -2.95 8.20
CA TYR A 124 -15.33 -2.79 6.76
C TYR A 124 -16.50 -3.46 6.03
N ASN A 125 -17.03 -2.72 5.08
CA ASN A 125 -18.35 -2.87 4.46
C ASN A 125 -18.54 -4.25 3.79
N SER A 126 -19.71 -4.86 3.99
CA SER A 126 -20.11 -6.25 3.66
C SER A 126 -20.25 -6.58 2.16
N ARG A 127 -19.39 -6.00 1.31
CA ARG A 127 -19.34 -6.30 -0.15
C ARG A 127 -18.05 -7.00 -0.57
N ILE A 128 -17.11 -7.23 0.35
CA ILE A 128 -15.83 -7.91 0.10
C ILE A 128 -15.66 -9.09 1.09
N ASP A 129 -16.72 -9.89 1.27
CA ASP A 129 -16.77 -11.01 2.24
C ASP A 129 -16.07 -12.30 1.77
N LYS A 130 -14.89 -12.20 1.15
CA LYS A 130 -14.06 -13.39 0.86
C LYS A 130 -12.61 -13.30 1.32
N VAL A 131 -12.22 -12.24 2.02
CA VAL A 131 -10.88 -12.16 2.58
C VAL A 131 -10.94 -12.69 4.02
N LYS A 132 -10.51 -13.94 4.19
CA LYS A 132 -10.23 -14.50 5.53
C LYS A 132 -9.14 -13.63 6.16
N LEU A 133 -9.55 -12.83 7.15
CA LEU A 133 -8.68 -12.25 8.14
C LEU A 133 -8.38 -13.35 9.16
N ARG A 134 -7.14 -13.84 9.16
CA ARG A 134 -6.55 -14.64 10.23
C ARG A 134 -5.39 -13.86 10.81
#